data_AF-A0A191HVV1-F1
#
_entry.id   AF-A0A191HVV1-F1
#
_cell.length_a   1.000
_cell.length_b   1.000
_cell.length_c   1.000
_cell.angle_alpha   90.00
_cell.angle_beta   90.00
_cell.angle_gamma   90.00
#
_symmetry.space_group_name_H-M   'P 1'
#
loop_
_entity.id
_entity.type
_entity.pdbx_description
1 polymer ?
#
loop_
_entity_poly.entity_id
_entity_poly.type
_entity_poly.pdbx_seq_one_letter_code
_entity_poly.pdbx_strand_id
1 'polypeptide(L)'
;MNKEVFLENLKQKITSIPKKEQYKMIFYYDEYISDAVEAGQIEAEVINAIGSIDSLAEQLLENYDKEKVFTEAKEKPTLSNGFKVLIALLALFSVPLTIPLVIFVFVLALAFILLIVAILVAFLASSIALLITSIGLIVTAVQALVIAPGYGLALFAPALINFGLGILLLPALVKLVHLAIKLFAFLGNKLSSAIKRKDKKQNKLIVN
;
A
#
# COMPACT_ATOMS: atom_id res chain seq x y z
N MET A 1 49.71 32.53 -10.46
CA MET A 1 48.96 32.82 -9.22
C MET A 1 49.07 31.61 -8.30
N ASN A 2 49.00 31.78 -6.98
CA ASN A 2 48.93 30.66 -6.05
C ASN A 2 47.47 30.30 -5.74
N LYS A 3 47.25 29.13 -5.12
CA LYS A 3 45.94 28.54 -4.81
C LYS A 3 45.09 29.48 -3.95
N GLU A 4 45.68 30.08 -2.92
CA GLU A 4 44.97 30.99 -2.01
C GLU A 4 44.38 32.19 -2.76
N VAL A 5 45.18 32.84 -3.61
CA VAL A 5 44.73 33.97 -4.43
C VAL A 5 43.70 33.52 -5.49
N PHE A 6 43.84 32.32 -6.06
CA PHE A 6 42.85 31.78 -6.99
C PHE A 6 41.49 31.56 -6.32
N LEU A 7 41.45 30.88 -5.18
CA LEU A 7 40.22 30.57 -4.46
C LEU A 7 39.52 31.82 -3.93
N GLU A 8 40.29 32.81 -3.46
CA GLU A 8 39.73 34.09 -3.02
C GLU A 8 39.08 34.85 -4.18
N ASN A 9 39.76 34.93 -5.33
CA ASN A 9 39.23 35.58 -6.53
C ASN A 9 37.98 34.86 -7.08
N LEU A 10 37.99 33.52 -7.10
CA LEU A 10 36.83 32.73 -7.52
C LEU A 10 35.63 33.02 -6.61
N LYS A 11 35.84 33.03 -5.29
CA LYS A 11 34.82 33.33 -4.28
C LYS A 11 34.20 34.71 -4.47
N GLN A 12 34.99 35.72 -4.85
CA GLN A 12 34.47 37.07 -5.12
C GLN A 12 33.58 37.12 -6.37
N LYS A 13 33.84 36.29 -7.38
CA LYS A 13 33.04 36.26 -8.62
C LYS A 13 31.73 35.49 -8.50
N ILE A 14 31.62 34.52 -7.58
CA ILE A 14 30.40 33.71 -7.36
C ILE A 14 29.52 34.21 -6.20
N THR A 15 29.59 35.52 -5.88
CA THR A 15 28.89 36.11 -4.73
C THR A 15 27.37 36.03 -4.79
N SER A 16 26.80 35.87 -5.99
CA SER A 16 25.35 35.68 -6.22
C SER A 16 24.84 34.30 -5.78
N ILE A 17 25.72 33.31 -5.60
CA ILE A 17 25.38 31.98 -5.09
C ILE A 17 25.23 32.05 -3.56
N PRO A 18 24.29 31.35 -2.89
CA PRO A 18 24.21 31.31 -1.44
C PRO A 18 25.51 30.80 -0.80
N LYS A 19 25.91 31.39 0.35
CA LYS A 19 27.18 31.08 1.04
C LYS A 19 27.46 29.58 1.18
N LYS A 20 26.44 28.79 1.52
CA LYS A 20 26.56 27.33 1.69
C LYS A 20 27.05 26.62 0.43
N GLU A 21 26.53 27.00 -0.74
CA GLU A 21 26.92 26.40 -2.02
C GLU A 21 28.27 26.96 -2.50
N GLN A 22 28.56 28.25 -2.27
CA GLN A 22 29.90 28.81 -2.48
C GLN A 22 30.97 28.01 -1.72
N TYR A 23 30.73 27.67 -0.45
CA TYR A 23 31.69 26.88 0.35
C TYR A 23 31.99 25.52 -0.28
N LYS A 24 30.98 24.82 -0.81
CA LYS A 24 31.20 23.53 -1.48
C LYS A 24 32.02 23.67 -2.75
N MET A 25 31.72 24.68 -3.57
CA MET A 25 32.45 24.94 -4.82
C MET A 25 33.91 25.30 -4.53
N ILE A 26 34.17 26.18 -3.57
CA ILE A 26 35.52 26.55 -3.16
C ILE A 26 36.27 25.35 -2.57
N PHE A 27 35.61 24.55 -1.72
CA PHE A 27 36.20 23.35 -1.14
C PHE A 27 36.59 22.32 -2.19
N TYR A 28 35.74 22.10 -3.21
CA TYR A 28 36.04 21.19 -4.32
C TYR A 28 37.32 21.60 -5.08
N TYR A 29 37.47 22.89 -5.40
CA TYR A 29 38.68 23.37 -6.09
C TYR A 29 39.91 23.40 -5.18
N ASP A 30 39.74 23.60 -3.87
CA ASP A 30 40.83 23.48 -2.90
C ASP A 30 41.35 22.04 -2.82
N GLU A 31 40.46 21.04 -2.73
CA GLU A 31 40.82 19.62 -2.78
C GLU A 31 41.46 19.27 -4.12
N TYR A 32 40.85 19.64 -5.25
CA TYR A 32 41.36 19.34 -6.58
C TYR A 32 42.78 19.86 -6.82
N ILE A 33 43.07 21.11 -6.42
CA ILE A 33 44.42 21.68 -6.57
C ILE A 33 45.39 21.01 -5.59
N SER A 34 44.96 20.72 -4.36
CA SER A 34 45.81 20.09 -3.34
C SER A 34 46.20 18.66 -3.73
N ASP A 35 45.25 17.86 -4.24
CA ASP A 35 45.48 16.49 -4.71
C ASP A 35 46.45 16.47 -5.90
N ALA A 36 46.32 17.42 -6.82
CA ALA A 36 47.21 17.54 -7.98
C ALA A 36 48.65 17.88 -7.55
N VAL A 37 48.81 18.77 -6.57
CA VAL A 37 50.12 19.11 -5.99
C VAL A 37 50.71 17.92 -5.23
N GLU A 38 49.91 17.18 -4.47
CA GLU A 38 50.34 15.96 -3.77
C GLU A 38 50.79 14.87 -4.76
N ALA A 39 50.13 14.77 -5.91
CA ALA A 39 50.53 13.88 -7.01
C ALA A 39 51.80 14.34 -7.76
N GLY A 40 52.43 15.44 -7.34
CA GLY A 40 53.69 15.96 -7.89
C GLY A 40 53.52 16.93 -9.05
N GLN A 41 52.32 17.46 -9.30
CA GLN A 41 52.10 18.49 -10.32
C GLN A 41 52.44 19.89 -9.79
N ILE A 42 52.81 20.80 -10.69
CA ILE A 42 53.11 22.18 -10.34
C ILE A 42 51.79 22.95 -10.19
N GLU A 43 51.54 23.51 -9.00
CA GLU A 43 50.31 24.24 -8.65
C GLU A 43 49.89 25.28 -9.71
N ALA A 44 50.85 26.06 -10.21
CA ALA A 44 50.59 27.09 -11.21
C ALA A 44 50.11 26.50 -12.55
N GLU A 45 50.56 25.31 -12.93
CA GLU A 45 50.12 24.62 -14.15
C GLU A 45 48.72 24.06 -13.99
N VAL A 46 48.39 23.52 -12.81
CA VAL A 46 47.05 23.02 -12.47
C VAL A 46 46.02 24.16 -12.54
N ILE A 47 46.36 25.32 -11.95
CA ILE A 47 45.49 26.51 -12.00
C ILE A 47 45.32 27.01 -13.43
N ASN A 48 46.39 27.03 -14.23
CA ASN A 48 46.29 27.40 -15.65
C ASN A 48 45.44 26.42 -16.47
N ALA A 49 45.47 25.12 -16.14
CA ALA A 49 44.68 24.09 -16.80
C ALA A 49 43.19 24.20 -16.51
N ILE A 50 42.81 24.71 -15.34
CA ILE A 50 41.40 25.02 -14.99
C ILE A 50 40.85 26.16 -15.87
N GLY A 51 41.72 27.05 -16.37
CA GLY A 51 41.37 28.16 -17.25
C GLY A 51 41.24 29.49 -16.53
N SER A 52 40.55 30.46 -17.16
CA SER A 52 40.38 31.79 -16.57
C SER A 52 39.33 31.78 -15.46
N ILE A 53 39.58 32.54 -14.38
CA ILE A 53 38.67 32.65 -13.23
C ILE A 53 37.30 33.19 -13.68
N ASP A 54 37.27 34.10 -14.66
CA ASP A 54 36.04 34.64 -15.25
C ASP A 54 35.20 33.55 -15.91
N SER A 55 35.81 32.75 -16.80
CA SER A 55 35.12 31.66 -17.48
C SER A 55 34.63 30.59 -16.51
N LEU A 56 35.41 30.29 -15.48
CA LEU A 56 35.03 29.30 -14.47
C LEU A 56 33.84 29.79 -13.65
N ALA A 57 33.87 31.05 -13.21
CA ALA A 57 32.77 31.64 -12.45
C ALA A 57 31.46 31.67 -13.25
N GLU A 58 31.52 32.01 -14.54
CA GLU A 58 30.36 32.00 -15.44
C GLU A 58 29.76 30.59 -15.58
N GLN A 59 30.59 29.57 -15.77
CA GLN A 59 30.14 28.17 -15.83
C GLN A 59 29.50 27.70 -14.52
N LEU A 60 30.09 28.05 -13.37
CA LEU A 60 29.53 27.70 -12.06
C LEU A 60 28.18 28.36 -11.82
N LEU A 61 28.00 29.61 -12.24
CA LEU A 61 26.74 30.34 -12.16
C LEU A 61 25.66 29.71 -13.06
N GLU A 62 26.01 29.42 -14.32
CA GLU A 62 25.09 28.79 -15.26
C GLU A 62 24.62 27.41 -14.78
N ASN A 63 25.55 26.60 -14.24
CA ASN A 63 25.23 25.28 -13.70
C ASN A 63 24.37 25.37 -12.44
N TYR A 64 24.65 26.36 -11.57
CA TYR A 64 23.84 26.61 -10.38
C TYR A 64 22.40 26.98 -10.74
N ASP A 65 22.20 27.88 -11.71
CA ASP A 65 20.87 28.28 -12.15
C ASP A 65 20.09 27.12 -12.78
N LYS A 66 20.76 26.28 -13.59
CA LYS A 66 20.15 25.06 -14.16
C LYS A 66 19.69 24.10 -13.06
N GLU A 67 20.54 23.79 -12.08
CA GLU A 67 20.16 22.91 -10.96
C GLU A 67 18.98 23.47 -10.17
N LYS A 68 18.93 24.79 -9.97
CA LYS A 68 17.84 25.48 -9.28
C LYS A 68 16.50 25.35 -10.01
N VAL A 69 16.49 25.51 -11.34
CA VAL A 69 15.27 25.34 -12.17
C VAL A 69 14.74 23.90 -12.12
N PHE A 70 15.63 22.89 -12.04
CA PHE A 70 15.21 21.49 -11.88
C PHE A 70 14.73 21.14 -10.46
N THR A 71 15.12 21.92 -9.44
CA THR A 71 14.69 21.70 -8.05
C THR A 71 13.41 22.46 -7.70
N GLU A 72 13.25 23.68 -8.21
CA GLU A 72 12.05 24.51 -7.98
C GLU A 72 10.79 23.91 -8.63
N ALA A 73 10.92 23.13 -9.71
CA ALA A 73 9.80 22.36 -10.31
C ALA A 73 9.30 21.18 -9.43
N LYS A 74 9.95 20.90 -8.29
CA LYS A 74 9.61 19.79 -7.36
C LYS A 74 9.40 20.22 -5.90
N GLU A 75 9.35 21.51 -5.58
CA GLU A 75 9.07 21.95 -4.20
C GLU A 75 7.57 21.90 -3.88
N LYS A 76 7.12 20.71 -3.44
CA LYS A 76 5.96 20.58 -2.55
C LYS A 76 6.27 21.24 -1.20
N PRO A 77 5.26 21.77 -0.47
CA PRO A 77 5.47 22.64 0.69
C PRO A 77 6.42 22.00 1.71
N THR A 78 7.45 22.75 2.09
CA THR A 78 8.47 22.31 3.06
C THR A 78 7.84 22.08 4.42
N LEU A 79 7.53 20.82 4.72
CA LEU A 79 7.15 20.38 6.06
C LEU A 79 8.30 20.68 7.03
N SER A 80 7.96 21.16 8.24
CA SER A 80 8.95 21.55 9.26
C SER A 80 9.90 20.40 9.58
N ASN A 81 11.13 20.70 10.02
CA ASN A 81 12.16 19.69 10.29
C ASN A 81 11.67 18.61 11.29
N GLY A 82 10.83 18.96 12.25
CA GLY A 82 10.19 18.00 13.16
C GLY A 82 9.23 17.04 12.44
N PHE A 83 8.52 17.51 11.43
CA PHE A 83 7.62 16.69 10.62
C PHE A 83 8.38 15.82 9.60
N LYS A 84 9.54 16.27 9.11
CA LYS A 84 10.45 15.43 8.31
C LYS A 84 11.05 14.29 9.14
N VAL A 85 11.46 14.56 10.38
CA VAL A 85 11.95 13.52 11.32
C VAL A 85 10.81 12.57 11.70
N LEU A 86 9.61 13.09 11.93
CA LEU A 86 8.41 12.27 12.17
C LEU A 86 8.10 11.36 10.98
N ILE A 87 8.13 11.88 9.75
CA ILE A 87 7.95 11.09 8.52
C ILE A 87 9.09 10.08 8.34
N ALA A 88 10.33 10.43 8.66
CA ALA A 88 11.46 9.52 8.57
C ALA A 88 11.37 8.38 9.60
N LEU A 89 10.95 8.66 10.84
CA LEU A 89 10.67 7.63 11.86
C LEU A 89 9.44 6.78 11.48
N LEU A 90 8.36 7.40 10.98
CA LEU A 90 7.19 6.66 10.49
C LEU A 90 7.56 5.78 9.29
N ALA A 91 8.41 6.24 8.38
CA ALA A 91 8.87 5.45 7.25
C ALA A 91 9.72 4.26 7.73
N LEU A 92 10.61 4.48 8.71
CA LEU A 92 11.44 3.43 9.29
C LEU A 92 10.62 2.38 10.08
N PHE A 93 9.56 2.81 10.78
CA PHE A 93 8.61 1.93 11.47
C PHE A 93 7.50 1.35 10.57
N SER A 94 7.23 1.96 9.41
CA SER A 94 6.22 1.48 8.45
C SER A 94 6.69 0.21 7.75
N VAL A 95 8.00 0.05 7.51
CA VAL A 95 8.56 -1.14 6.85
C VAL A 95 8.25 -2.43 7.65
N PRO A 96 8.52 -2.54 8.97
CA PRO A 96 8.20 -3.74 9.74
C PRO A 96 6.69 -3.95 9.96
N LEU A 97 5.84 -2.91 9.85
CA LEU A 97 4.38 -3.03 10.04
C LEU A 97 3.63 -3.42 8.75
N THR A 98 4.21 -3.16 7.58
CA THR A 98 3.55 -3.42 6.29
C THR A 98 3.34 -4.92 6.06
N ILE A 99 4.35 -5.75 6.35
CA ILE A 99 4.25 -7.21 6.17
C ILE A 99 3.16 -7.82 7.07
N PRO A 100 3.13 -7.57 8.40
CA PRO A 100 2.04 -8.02 9.26
C PRO A 100 0.66 -7.53 8.81
N LEU A 101 0.55 -6.29 8.34
CA LEU A 101 -0.72 -5.72 7.89
C LEU A 101 -1.25 -6.41 6.63
N VAL A 102 -0.40 -6.68 5.65
CA VAL A 102 -0.80 -7.42 4.44
C VAL A 102 -1.25 -8.84 4.77
N ILE A 103 -0.48 -9.53 5.64
CA ILE A 103 -0.84 -10.88 6.10
C ILE A 103 -2.19 -10.85 6.84
N PHE A 104 -2.40 -9.87 7.73
CA PHE A 104 -3.66 -9.72 8.45
C PHE A 104 -4.85 -9.55 7.52
N VAL A 105 -4.76 -8.66 6.51
CA VAL A 105 -5.82 -8.45 5.53
C VAL A 105 -6.07 -9.72 4.71
N PHE A 106 -5.01 -10.43 4.33
CA PHE A 106 -5.13 -11.68 3.58
C PHE A 106 -5.82 -12.79 4.40
N VAL A 107 -5.39 -13.00 5.64
CA VAL A 107 -5.99 -13.98 6.56
C VAL A 107 -7.45 -13.64 6.82
N LEU A 108 -7.77 -12.35 7.01
CA LEU A 108 -9.14 -11.91 7.23
C LEU A 108 -10.03 -12.18 6.00
N ALA A 109 -9.53 -11.94 4.80
CA ALA A 109 -10.24 -12.25 3.56
C ALA A 109 -10.48 -13.77 3.42
N LEU A 110 -9.46 -14.59 3.71
CA LEU A 110 -9.57 -16.04 3.68
C LEU A 110 -10.58 -16.56 4.72
N ALA A 111 -10.51 -16.05 5.96
CA ALA A 111 -11.44 -16.40 7.03
C ALA A 111 -12.88 -16.06 6.64
N PHE A 112 -13.10 -14.92 5.99
CA PHE A 112 -14.42 -14.52 5.50
C PHE A 112 -14.96 -15.47 4.43
N ILE A 113 -14.12 -15.90 3.48
CA ILE A 113 -14.48 -16.90 2.47
C ILE A 113 -14.85 -18.24 3.14
N LEU A 114 -14.00 -18.71 4.05
CA LEU A 114 -14.23 -19.95 4.78
C LEU A 114 -15.52 -19.92 5.61
N LEU A 115 -15.82 -18.78 6.24
CA LEU A 115 -17.06 -18.59 7.00
C LEU A 115 -18.29 -18.78 6.10
N ILE A 116 -18.29 -18.17 4.91
CA ILE A 116 -19.41 -18.30 3.95
C ILE A 116 -19.56 -19.76 3.51
N VAL A 117 -18.46 -20.42 3.16
CA VAL A 117 -18.49 -21.84 2.79
C VAL A 117 -19.00 -22.71 3.93
N ALA A 118 -18.54 -22.48 5.16
CA ALA A 118 -18.99 -23.22 6.34
C ALA A 118 -20.50 -23.06 6.59
N ILE A 119 -21.03 -21.84 6.44
CA ILE A 119 -22.48 -21.58 6.56
C ILE A 119 -23.26 -22.35 5.48
N LEU A 120 -22.79 -22.34 4.22
CA LEU A 120 -23.44 -23.05 3.13
C LEU A 120 -23.45 -24.57 3.36
N VAL A 121 -22.31 -25.13 3.76
CA VAL A 121 -22.18 -26.56 4.08
C VAL A 121 -23.06 -26.93 5.27
N ALA A 122 -23.08 -26.11 6.33
CA ALA A 122 -23.92 -26.34 7.50
C ALA A 122 -25.42 -26.37 7.13
N PHE A 123 -25.89 -25.39 6.36
CA PHE A 123 -27.30 -25.37 5.90
C PHE A 123 -27.66 -26.59 5.06
N LEU A 124 -26.77 -26.99 4.14
CA LEU A 124 -26.99 -28.17 3.30
C LEU A 124 -27.01 -29.45 4.14
N ALA A 125 -26.04 -29.62 5.05
CA ALA A 125 -25.98 -30.75 5.94
C ALA A 125 -27.20 -30.83 6.87
N SER A 126 -27.66 -29.70 7.43
CA SER A 126 -28.87 -29.64 8.24
C SER A 126 -30.12 -30.00 7.44
N SER A 127 -30.25 -29.52 6.20
CA SER A 127 -31.37 -29.88 5.32
C SER A 127 -31.41 -31.39 5.05
N ILE A 128 -30.27 -31.99 4.68
CA ILE A 128 -30.16 -33.43 4.42
C ILE A 128 -30.46 -34.24 5.70
N ALA A 129 -29.91 -33.83 6.84
CA ALA A 129 -30.14 -34.51 8.12
C ALA A 129 -31.63 -34.48 8.52
N LEU A 130 -32.32 -33.35 8.33
CA LEU A 130 -33.76 -33.24 8.58
C LEU A 130 -34.57 -34.16 7.67
N LEU A 131 -34.20 -34.26 6.39
CA LEU A 131 -34.88 -35.17 5.46
C LEU A 131 -34.67 -36.64 5.85
N ILE A 132 -33.43 -37.06 6.15
CA ILE A 132 -33.14 -38.44 6.57
C ILE A 132 -33.86 -38.79 7.88
N THR A 133 -33.78 -37.91 8.88
CA THR A 133 -34.44 -38.12 10.17
C THR A 133 -35.95 -38.17 10.04
N SER A 134 -36.55 -37.35 9.16
CA SER A 134 -37.99 -37.41 8.90
C SER A 134 -38.44 -38.74 8.30
N ILE A 135 -37.67 -39.31 7.36
CA ILE A 135 -37.96 -40.65 6.80
C ILE A 135 -37.87 -41.72 7.89
N GLY A 136 -36.84 -41.66 8.73
CA GLY A 136 -36.69 -42.55 9.88
C GLY A 136 -37.88 -42.46 10.85
N LEU A 137 -38.34 -41.25 11.15
CA LEU A 137 -39.50 -41.02 12.02
C LEU A 137 -40.82 -41.54 11.41
N ILE A 138 -41.00 -41.44 10.09
CA ILE A 138 -42.18 -42.03 9.42
C ILE A 138 -42.17 -43.54 9.57
N VAL A 139 -41.02 -44.18 9.36
CA VAL A 139 -40.87 -45.63 9.52
C VAL A 139 -41.16 -46.07 10.95
N THR A 140 -40.63 -45.36 11.96
CA THR A 140 -40.91 -45.68 13.36
C THR A 140 -42.37 -45.39 13.75
N ALA A 141 -42.98 -44.35 13.20
CA ALA A 141 -44.39 -44.03 13.41
C ALA A 141 -45.32 -45.14 12.88
N VAL A 142 -45.04 -45.68 11.69
CA VAL A 142 -45.81 -46.80 11.11
C VAL A 142 -45.70 -48.06 11.96
N GLN A 143 -44.50 -48.40 12.42
CA GLN A 143 -44.30 -49.56 13.31
C GLN A 143 -45.02 -49.37 14.65
N ALA A 144 -44.93 -48.16 15.22
CA ALA A 144 -45.58 -47.81 16.49
C ALA A 144 -47.11 -47.85 16.41
N LEU A 145 -47.70 -47.64 15.23
CA LEU A 145 -49.15 -47.68 15.04
C LEU A 145 -49.76 -49.05 15.38
N VAL A 146 -48.99 -50.13 15.23
CA VAL A 146 -49.43 -51.51 15.53
C VAL A 146 -49.43 -51.79 17.03
N ILE A 147 -48.49 -51.22 17.78
CA ILE A 147 -48.29 -51.50 19.20
C ILE A 147 -49.07 -50.49 20.07
N ALA A 148 -48.99 -49.22 19.73
CA ALA A 148 -49.56 -48.11 20.48
C ALA A 148 -50.03 -47.01 19.50
N PRO A 149 -51.27 -47.10 18.98
CA PRO A 149 -51.75 -46.23 17.91
C PRO A 149 -51.64 -44.73 18.22
N GLY A 150 -51.94 -44.33 19.48
CA GLY A 150 -51.82 -42.95 19.91
C GLY A 150 -50.38 -42.40 19.84
N TYR A 151 -49.39 -43.23 20.19
CA TYR A 151 -47.98 -42.86 20.09
C TYR A 151 -47.51 -42.82 18.62
N GLY A 152 -47.91 -43.80 17.81
CA GLY A 152 -47.62 -43.80 16.37
C GLY A 152 -48.16 -42.56 15.66
N LEU A 153 -49.41 -42.17 15.93
CA LEU A 153 -50.01 -40.94 15.40
C LEU A 153 -49.27 -39.68 15.87
N ALA A 154 -48.85 -39.62 17.14
CA ALA A 154 -48.11 -38.48 17.67
C ALA A 154 -46.74 -38.28 16.98
N LEU A 155 -46.10 -39.34 16.50
CA LEU A 155 -44.80 -39.28 15.81
C LEU A 155 -44.89 -38.78 14.35
N PHE A 156 -46.05 -38.82 13.71
CA PHE A 156 -46.22 -38.26 12.36
C PHE A 156 -46.07 -36.74 12.33
N ALA A 157 -46.51 -36.04 13.38
CA ALA A 157 -46.42 -34.59 13.45
C ALA A 157 -44.96 -34.07 13.40
N PRO A 158 -44.02 -34.51 14.26
CA PRO A 158 -42.63 -34.09 14.16
C PRO A 158 -41.95 -34.59 12.87
N ALA A 159 -42.37 -35.75 12.33
CA ALA A 159 -41.83 -36.24 11.06
C ALA A 159 -42.17 -35.30 9.90
N LEU A 160 -43.43 -34.87 9.78
CA LEU A 160 -43.88 -33.92 8.76
C LEU A 160 -43.27 -32.53 8.95
N ILE A 161 -43.13 -32.07 10.20
CA ILE A 161 -42.47 -30.78 10.50
C ILE A 161 -41.01 -30.82 10.05
N ASN A 162 -40.27 -31.87 10.39
CA ASN A 162 -38.86 -32.02 9.99
C ASN A 162 -38.72 -32.14 8.47
N PHE A 163 -39.62 -32.86 7.81
CA PHE A 163 -39.62 -32.97 6.34
C PHE A 163 -39.89 -31.61 5.68
N GLY A 164 -40.89 -30.89 6.16
CA GLY A 164 -41.22 -29.54 5.68
C GLY A 164 -40.08 -28.55 5.87
N LEU A 165 -39.44 -28.55 7.05
CA LEU A 165 -38.27 -27.72 7.33
C LEU A 165 -37.08 -28.10 6.44
N GLY A 166 -36.83 -29.41 6.27
CA GLY A 166 -35.78 -29.92 5.40
C GLY A 166 -35.91 -29.40 3.96
N ILE A 167 -37.12 -29.44 3.40
CA ILE A 167 -37.43 -28.91 2.06
C ILE A 167 -37.32 -27.38 2.03
N LEU A 168 -37.84 -26.68 3.03
CA LEU A 168 -37.83 -25.21 3.10
C LEU A 168 -36.41 -24.62 3.14
N LEU A 169 -35.45 -25.35 3.70
CA LEU A 169 -34.05 -24.94 3.74
C LEU A 169 -33.38 -24.93 2.35
N LEU A 170 -33.84 -25.72 1.39
CA LEU A 170 -33.27 -25.77 0.04
C LEU A 170 -33.40 -24.44 -0.73
N PRO A 171 -34.60 -23.82 -0.88
CA PRO A 171 -34.71 -22.50 -1.51
C PRO A 171 -34.06 -21.40 -0.65
N ALA A 172 -34.01 -21.56 0.69
CA ALA A 172 -33.28 -20.64 1.56
C ALA A 172 -31.77 -20.65 1.26
N LEU A 173 -31.19 -21.84 1.03
CA LEU A 173 -29.79 -22.01 0.61
C LEU A 173 -29.52 -21.27 -0.72
N VAL A 174 -30.39 -21.43 -1.72
CA VAL A 174 -30.24 -20.74 -3.02
C VAL A 174 -30.27 -19.23 -2.86
N LYS A 175 -31.16 -18.69 -2.02
CA LYS A 175 -31.20 -17.26 -1.70
C LYS A 175 -29.93 -16.79 -0.98
N LEU A 176 -29.40 -17.60 -0.06
CA LEU A 176 -28.18 -17.31 0.68
C LEU A 176 -26.97 -17.27 -0.27
N VAL A 177 -26.87 -18.19 -1.22
CA VAL A 177 -25.85 -18.16 -2.28
C VAL A 177 -25.94 -16.88 -3.11
N HIS A 178 -27.14 -16.50 -3.56
CA HIS A 178 -27.33 -15.25 -4.29
C HIS A 178 -26.94 -14.01 -3.47
N LEU A 179 -27.27 -14.01 -2.18
CA LEU A 179 -26.87 -12.93 -1.26
C LEU A 179 -25.35 -12.86 -1.12
N ALA A 180 -24.68 -14.01 -0.96
CA ALA A 180 -23.22 -14.09 -0.87
C ALA A 180 -22.56 -13.54 -2.14
N ILE A 181 -23.05 -13.93 -3.33
CA ILE A 181 -22.55 -13.43 -4.63
C ILE A 181 -22.75 -11.91 -4.73
N LYS A 182 -23.94 -11.40 -4.37
CA LYS A 182 -24.21 -9.95 -4.37
C LYS A 182 -23.32 -9.19 -3.40
N LEU A 183 -23.05 -9.76 -2.22
CA LEU A 183 -22.17 -9.17 -1.23
C LEU A 183 -20.74 -9.07 -1.78
N PHE A 184 -20.23 -10.16 -2.38
CA PHE A 184 -18.93 -10.18 -3.04
C PHE A 184 -18.84 -9.15 -4.18
N ALA A 185 -19.84 -9.08 -5.05
CA ALA A 185 -19.89 -8.10 -6.13
C ALA A 185 -19.94 -6.65 -5.59
N PHE A 186 -20.71 -6.40 -4.53
CA PHE A 186 -20.80 -5.09 -3.88
C PHE A 186 -19.46 -4.66 -3.27
N LEU A 187 -18.81 -5.56 -2.52
CA LEU A 187 -17.48 -5.34 -1.93
C LEU A 187 -16.43 -5.07 -3.02
N GLY A 188 -16.41 -5.88 -4.09
CA GLY A 188 -15.50 -5.71 -5.22
C GLY A 188 -15.71 -4.38 -5.96
N ASN A 189 -16.96 -4.02 -6.25
CA ASN A 189 -17.31 -2.76 -6.91
C ASN A 189 -16.93 -1.55 -6.03
N LYS A 190 -17.15 -1.63 -4.72
CA LYS A 190 -16.79 -0.56 -3.79
C LYS A 190 -15.27 -0.37 -3.72
N LEU A 191 -14.52 -1.47 -3.67
CA LEU A 191 -13.05 -1.44 -3.68
C LEU A 191 -12.51 -0.85 -5.00
N SER A 192 -13.02 -1.32 -6.14
CA SER A 192 -12.67 -0.78 -7.47
C SER A 192 -12.97 0.71 -7.58
N SER A 193 -14.14 1.15 -7.09
CA SER A 193 -14.52 2.56 -7.11
C SER A 193 -13.63 3.43 -6.21
N ALA A 194 -13.17 2.91 -5.07
CA ALA A 194 -12.27 3.61 -4.18
C ALA A 194 -10.88 3.81 -4.81
N ILE A 195 -10.38 2.80 -5.51
CA ILE A 195 -9.11 2.86 -6.25
C ILE A 195 -9.21 3.89 -7.38
N LYS A 196 -10.24 3.79 -8.24
CA LYS A 196 -10.45 4.74 -9.37
C LYS A 196 -10.63 6.20 -8.92
N ARG A 197 -11.26 6.43 -7.76
CA ARG A 197 -11.41 7.79 -7.19
C ARG A 197 -10.06 8.38 -6.75
N LYS A 198 -9.13 7.54 -6.28
CA LYS A 198 -7.80 7.97 -5.84
C LYS A 198 -6.93 8.38 -7.04
N ASP A 199 -6.94 7.61 -8.13
CA ASP A 199 -6.24 7.94 -9.37
C ASP A 199 -6.73 9.24 -10.01
N LYS A 200 -8.05 9.43 -10.09
CA LYS A 200 -8.63 10.65 -10.69
C LYS A 200 -8.28 11.91 -9.90
N LYS A 201 -8.12 11.80 -8.59
CA LYS A 201 -7.74 12.92 -7.71
C LYS A 201 -6.25 13.24 -7.83
N GLN A 202 -5.39 12.24 -8.03
CA GLN A 202 -3.97 12.46 -8.32
C GLN A 202 -3.74 13.07 -9.70
N ASN A 203 -4.43 12.58 -10.74
CA ASN A 203 -4.29 13.16 -12.09
C ASN A 203 -4.72 14.63 -12.17
N LYS A 204 -5.74 15.04 -11.40
CA LYS A 204 -6.21 16.42 -11.38
C LYS A 204 -5.25 17.39 -10.67
N LEU A 205 -4.34 16.88 -9.83
CA LEU A 205 -3.31 17.67 -9.13
C LEU A 205 -2.01 17.80 -9.94
N ILE A 206 -1.86 17.03 -11.03
CA ILE A 206 -0.66 17.07 -11.89
C ILE A 206 -0.90 17.99 -13.11
N VAL A 207 -2.16 18.28 -13.43
CA VAL A 207 -2.59 19.06 -14.62
C VAL A 207 -2.91 20.53 -14.27
N ASN A 208 -2.93 20.89 -12.98
CA ASN A 208 -3.06 22.26 -12.47
C ASN A 208 -1.79 22.64 -11.72
#